data_AF-A0A930F141-F1
#
_entry.id   AF-A0A930F141-F1
#
_cell.length_a   1.000
_cell.length_b   1.000
_cell.length_c   1.000
_cell.angle_alpha   90.00
_cell.angle_beta   90.00
_cell.angle_gamma   90.00
#
_symmetry.space_group_name_H-M   'P 1'
#
loop_
_entity.id
_entity.type
_entity.pdbx_description
1 polymer ?
#
loop_
_entity_poly.entity_id
_entity_poly.type
_entity_poly.pdbx_seq_one_letter_code
_entity_poly.pdbx_strand_id
1 'polypeptide(L)'
;IQELGSGWQKYTKDDKINLIHIAVCRLLEPFGYYKFEGYDEEGWPKYEILENLPELKANEQQILMKKAIIQYFIDEDLLEKK
;
A
#
# COMPACT_ATOMS: atom_id res chain seq x y z
N ILE A 1 -9.53 3.33 -3.36
CA ILE A 1 -10.30 2.07 -3.17
C ILE A 1 -10.09 1.20 -4.40
N GLN A 2 -8.84 1.02 -4.83
CA GLN A 2 -8.52 0.03 -5.86
C GLN A 2 -8.12 -1.26 -5.14
N GLU A 3 -7.21 -1.16 -4.17
CA GLU A 3 -6.79 -2.31 -3.34
C GLU A 3 -7.90 -3.01 -2.56
N LEU A 4 -8.89 -2.26 -2.06
CA LEU A 4 -10.04 -2.85 -1.35
C LEU A 4 -11.11 -3.39 -2.32
N GLY A 5 -11.11 -2.99 -3.59
CA GLY A 5 -12.10 -3.41 -4.59
C GLY A 5 -13.56 -2.97 -4.36
N SER A 6 -13.89 -2.35 -3.23
CA SER A 6 -15.29 -2.08 -2.84
C SER A 6 -15.94 -0.80 -3.41
N GLY A 7 -15.27 -0.02 -4.25
CA GLY A 7 -15.82 1.25 -4.77
C GLY A 7 -16.14 2.29 -3.69
N TRP A 8 -16.79 3.40 -4.05
CA TRP A 8 -17.00 4.55 -3.15
C TRP A 8 -18.04 4.25 -2.05
N GLN A 9 -17.64 4.38 -0.78
CA GLN A 9 -18.50 4.17 0.39
C GLN A 9 -18.12 5.15 1.52
N LYS A 10 -18.98 5.27 2.54
CA LYS A 10 -18.69 6.07 3.74
C LYS A 10 -17.76 5.30 4.67
N TYR A 11 -16.49 5.67 4.67
CA TYR A 11 -15.50 5.14 5.60
C TYR A 11 -15.47 5.93 6.92
N THR A 12 -15.38 5.21 8.03
CA THR A 12 -15.10 5.77 9.36
C THR A 12 -13.67 6.31 9.44
N LYS A 13 -13.27 6.88 10.58
CA LYS A 13 -11.89 7.33 10.77
C LYS A 13 -10.93 6.15 10.81
N ASP A 14 -11.30 5.08 11.49
CA ASP A 14 -10.48 3.88 11.63
C ASP A 14 -10.33 3.16 10.28
N ASP A 15 -11.41 3.08 9.49
CA ASP A 15 -11.34 2.52 8.13
C ASP A 15 -10.34 3.28 7.24
N LYS A 16 -10.27 4.61 7.38
CA LYS A 16 -9.30 5.42 6.62
C LYS A 16 -7.87 5.12 7.04
N ILE A 17 -7.63 4.87 8.32
CA ILE A 17 -6.30 4.47 8.82
C ILE A 17 -5.94 3.09 8.27
N ASN A 18 -6.88 2.14 8.30
CA ASN A 18 -6.69 0.81 7.74
C ASN A 18 -6.42 0.85 6.23
N LEU A 19 -7.15 1.68 5.49
CA LEU A 19 -6.91 1.91 4.06
C LEU A 19 -5.50 2.46 3.78
N ILE A 20 -5.02 3.40 4.61
CA ILE A 20 -3.66 3.92 4.49
C ILE A 20 -2.64 2.81 4.77
N HIS A 21 -2.87 2.00 5.80
CA HIS A 21 -1.98 0.88 6.12
C HIS A 21 -1.88 -0.12 4.95
N ILE A 22 -3.02 -0.53 4.39
CA ILE A 22 -3.08 -1.42 3.22
C ILE A 22 -2.35 -0.82 2.02
N ALA A 23 -2.54 0.47 1.76
CA ALA A 23 -1.83 1.15 0.67
C ALA A 23 -0.31 1.12 0.89
N VAL A 24 0.15 1.35 2.11
CA VAL A 24 1.58 1.29 2.45
C VAL A 24 2.12 -0.14 2.27
N CYS A 25 1.41 -1.16 2.77
CA CYS A 25 1.82 -2.56 2.60
C CYS A 25 1.91 -2.95 1.13
N ARG A 26 0.92 -2.59 0.31
CA ARG A 26 0.94 -2.85 -1.14
C ARG A 26 2.12 -2.15 -1.83
N LEU A 27 2.35 -0.87 -1.50
CA LEU A 27 3.44 -0.09 -2.08
C LEU A 27 4.83 -0.66 -1.73
N LEU A 28 4.96 -1.27 -0.55
CA LEU A 28 6.23 -1.76 -0.03
C LEU A 28 6.45 -3.27 -0.22
N GLU A 29 5.45 -3.99 -0.72
CA GLU A 29 5.55 -5.41 -1.09
C GLU A 29 6.66 -5.68 -2.14
N PRO A 30 6.79 -4.91 -3.25
CA PRO A 30 7.88 -5.09 -4.21
C PRO A 30 9.28 -4.86 -3.62
N PHE A 31 9.36 -4.19 -2.47
CA PHE A 31 10.60 -3.91 -1.75
C PHE A 31 10.93 -4.99 -0.71
N GLY A 32 10.08 -6.01 -0.54
CA GLY A 32 10.33 -7.16 0.33
C GLY A 32 9.98 -6.94 1.80
N TYR A 33 9.31 -5.84 2.16
CA TYR A 33 8.90 -5.59 3.55
C TYR A 33 7.60 -6.30 3.93
N TYR A 34 6.69 -6.43 2.96
CA TYR A 34 5.37 -7.03 3.16
C TYR A 34 5.08 -8.06 2.08
N LYS A 35 4.17 -8.99 2.39
CA LYS A 35 3.67 -9.98 1.44
C LYS A 35 2.18 -10.15 1.62
N PHE A 36 1.43 -10.13 0.52
CA PHE A 36 0.01 -10.39 0.57
C PHE A 36 -0.29 -11.84 1.03
N GLU A 37 -1.12 -11.99 2.06
CA GLU A 37 -1.52 -13.30 2.62
C GLU A 37 -2.96 -13.72 2.26
N GLY A 38 -3.74 -12.82 1.66
CA GLY A 38 -5.16 -13.06 1.37
C GLY A 38 -6.05 -12.00 1.99
N TYR A 39 -7.32 -12.35 2.20
CA TYR A 39 -8.31 -11.47 2.80
C TYR A 39 -8.74 -12.01 4.16
N ASP A 40 -9.04 -11.11 5.10
CA ASP A 40 -9.62 -11.49 6.38
C ASP A 40 -11.13 -11.81 6.28
N GLU A 41 -11.76 -12.13 7.42
CA GLU A 41 -13.18 -12.47 7.50
C GLU A 41 -14.10 -11.30 7.08
N GLU A 42 -13.60 -10.07 7.14
CA GLU A 42 -14.31 -8.85 6.74
C GLU A 42 -14.02 -8.47 5.27
N GLY A 43 -13.19 -9.25 4.57
CA GLY A 43 -12.82 -9.02 3.18
C GLY A 43 -11.71 -7.99 2.98
N TRP A 44 -10.98 -7.62 4.03
CA TRP A 44 -9.86 -6.68 3.92
C TRP A 44 -8.56 -7.40 3.55
N PRO A 45 -7.73 -6.81 2.67
CA PRO A 45 -6.40 -7.32 2.34
C PRO A 45 -5.52 -7.46 3.59
N LYS A 46 -4.98 -8.66 3.83
CA LYS A 46 -4.04 -8.95 4.90
C LYS A 46 -2.63 -9.12 4.34
N TYR A 47 -1.66 -8.57 5.06
CA TYR A 47 -0.24 -8.66 4.71
C TYR A 47 0.58 -9.25 5.86
N GLU A 48 1.51 -10.14 5.52
CA GLU A 48 2.59 -10.62 6.39
C GLU A 48 3.74 -9.62 6.37
N ILE A 49 4.35 -9.36 7.52
CA ILE A 49 5.59 -8.58 7.62
C ILE A 49 6.76 -9.53 7.41
N LEU A 50 7.48 -9.36 6.30
CA LEU A 50 8.68 -10.16 5.99
C LEU A 50 9.93 -9.55 6.64
N GLU A 51 10.07 -8.23 6.58
CA GLU A 51 11.19 -7.49 7.15
C GLU A 51 10.70 -6.18 7.77
N ASN A 52 11.30 -5.78 8.89
CA ASN A 52 10.98 -4.50 9.50
C ASN A 52 11.59 -3.37 8.68
N LEU A 53 10.82 -2.31 8.47
CA LEU A 53 11.35 -1.09 7.87
C LEU A 53 12.52 -0.55 8.71
N PRO A 54 13.65 -0.19 8.08
CA PRO A 54 14.75 0.43 8.81
C PRO A 54 14.31 1.78 9.40
N GLU A 55 15.03 2.26 10.41
CA GLU A 55 14.81 3.62 10.93
C GLU A 55 15.20 4.64 9.85
N LEU A 56 14.20 5.21 9.20
CA LEU A 56 14.36 6.20 8.14
C LEU A 56 14.10 7.61 8.68
N LYS A 57 14.94 8.57 8.30
CA LYS A 57 14.67 9.99 8.53
C LYS A 57 13.49 10.46 7.68
N ALA A 58 12.84 11.54 8.07
CA ALA A 58 11.64 12.06 7.39
C ALA A 58 11.85 12.28 5.87
N ASN A 59 13.04 12.73 5.45
CA ASN A 59 13.38 12.89 4.04
C ASN A 59 13.52 11.54 3.30
N GLU A 60 14.09 10.53 3.96
CA GLU A 60 14.27 9.19 3.40
C GLU A 60 12.93 8.47 3.27
N GLN A 61 12.05 8.61 4.27
CA GLN A 61 10.67 8.12 4.20
C GLN A 61 9.92 8.72 3.01
N GLN A 62 10.03 10.05 2.81
CA GLN A 62 9.40 10.71 1.66
C GLN A 62 9.94 10.20 0.32
N ILE A 63 11.26 9.97 0.21
CA ILE A 63 11.86 9.45 -1.02
C ILE A 63 11.39 8.02 -1.29
N LEU A 64 11.38 7.16 -0.27
CA LEU A 64 10.90 5.78 -0.38
C LEU A 64 9.45 5.75 -0.87
N MET A 65 8.56 6.49 -0.22
CA MET A 65 7.14 6.54 -0.59
C MET A 65 6.93 7.06 -2.01
N LYS A 66 7.65 8.11 -2.42
CA LYS A 66 7.57 8.63 -3.81
C LYS A 66 8.00 7.58 -4.83
N LYS A 67 9.11 6.88 -4.57
CA LYS A 67 9.60 5.81 -5.46
C LYS A 67 8.59 4.67 -5.56
N ALA A 68 8.06 4.22 -4.42
CA ALA A 68 7.08 3.14 -4.36
C ALA A 68 5.79 3.51 -5.12
N ILE A 69 5.31 4.74 -4.96
CA ILE A 69 4.14 5.23 -5.71
C ILE A 69 4.42 5.24 -7.21
N ILE A 70 5.55 5.81 -7.65
CA ILE A 70 5.89 5.84 -9.08
C ILE A 70 5.96 4.41 -9.64
N GLN A 71 6.58 3.49 -8.90
CA GLN A 71 6.67 2.08 -9.30
C GLN A 71 5.28 1.45 -9.42
N TYR A 72 4.40 1.64 -8.45
CA TYR A 72 3.01 1.15 -8.51
C TYR A 72 2.28 1.66 -9.75
N PHE A 73 2.39 2.95 -10.08
CA PHE A 73 1.74 3.51 -11.28
C PHE A 73 2.32 2.94 -12.57
N ILE A 74 3.62 2.59 -12.60
CA ILE A 74 4.25 1.92 -13.75
C ILE A 74 3.76 0.47 -13.86
N ASP A 75 3.75 -0.27 -12.75
CA ASP A 75 3.39 -1.69 -12.70
C ASP A 75 1.92 -1.93 -13.10
N GLU A 76 1.04 -1.02 -12.72
CA GLU A 76 -0.39 -1.06 -13.05
C GLU A 76 -0.71 -0.40 -14.41
N ASP A 77 0.32 0.01 -15.19
CA ASP A 77 0.21 0.71 -16.49
C ASP A 77 -0.72 1.94 -16.44
N LEU A 78 -0.71 2.66 -15.32
CA LEU A 78 -1.54 3.84 -15.05
C LEU A 78 -0.89 5.15 -15.52
N LEU A 79 0.32 5.10 -16.05
CA LEU A 79 0.99 6.25 -16.66
C LEU A 79 0.67 6.30 -18.15
N GLU A 80 0.06 7.40 -18.59
CA GLU A 80 -0.13 7.64 -20.03
C GLU A 80 1.24 7.67 -20.73
N LYS A 81 1.47 6.71 -21.63
CA LYS A 81 2.58 6.79 -22.59
C LYS A 81 2.26 7.94 -23.54
N LYS A 82 2.97 9.06 -23.38
CA LYS A 82 2.94 10.18 -24.33
C LYS A 82 3.42 9.75 -25.71
#